data_AF-E9PYS9-F1
#
_entry.id   AF-E9PYS9-F1
#
_cell.length_a   1.000
_cell.length_b   1.000
_cell.length_c   1.000
_cell.angle_alpha   90.00
_cell.angle_beta   90.00
_cell.angle_gamma   90.00
#
_symmetry.space_group_name_H-M   'P 1'
#
loop_
_entity.id
_entity.type
_entity.pdbx_description
1 polymer ?
#
loop_
_entity_poly.entity_id
_entity_poly.type
_entity_poly.pdbx_seq_one_letter_code
_entity_poly.pdbx_strand_id
1 'polypeptide(L)'
;MLPLFLVLSYLGQVIAAGKDVETPLLQITVPEKIDTNIQDAKEAETQVTYVVRIEGKAYTLQLEKQSFLHPLFGTYLRDKLGTLQPYFSLVKTHCFYQGHAAEIPVSTVTLSTCSGVCCS
;
A
#
# COMPACT_ATOMS: atom_id res chain seq x y z
N MET A 1 23.91 -43.50 -26.43
CA MET A 1 22.91 -42.43 -26.57
C MET A 1 21.82 -42.50 -25.50
N LEU A 2 21.24 -43.67 -25.19
CA LEU A 2 20.24 -43.87 -24.13
C LEU A 2 20.62 -43.41 -22.69
N PRO A 3 21.87 -43.58 -22.19
CA PRO A 3 22.18 -43.22 -20.80
C PRO A 3 22.22 -41.70 -20.57
N LEU A 4 22.53 -40.91 -21.60
CA LEU A 4 22.53 -39.45 -21.50
C LEU A 4 21.12 -38.89 -21.33
N PHE A 5 20.14 -39.48 -22.03
CA PHE A 5 18.73 -39.09 -21.91
C PHE A 5 18.16 -39.37 -20.51
N LEU A 6 18.60 -40.44 -19.84
CA LEU A 6 18.19 -40.77 -18.47
C LEU A 6 18.77 -39.80 -17.43
N VAL A 7 20.01 -39.32 -17.65
CA VAL A 7 20.62 -38.32 -16.77
C VAL A 7 19.93 -36.96 -16.93
N LEU A 8 19.60 -36.58 -18.17
CA LEU A 8 18.90 -35.33 -18.46
C LEU A 8 17.45 -35.33 -17.93
N SER A 9 16.75 -36.47 -17.96
CA SER A 9 15.40 -36.57 -17.38
C SER A 9 15.40 -36.50 -15.85
N TYR A 10 16.39 -37.11 -15.18
CA TYR A 10 16.57 -37.01 -13.73
C TYR A 10 16.91 -35.58 -13.30
N LEU A 11 17.82 -34.91 -14.03
CA LEU A 11 18.18 -33.52 -13.75
C LEU A 11 16.98 -32.56 -13.97
N GLY A 12 16.14 -32.84 -14.97
CA GLY A 12 14.90 -32.08 -15.21
C GLY A 12 13.88 -32.19 -14.07
N GLN A 13 13.75 -33.36 -13.43
CA GLN A 13 12.87 -33.53 -12.25
C GLN A 13 13.41 -32.82 -11.01
N VAL A 14 14.74 -32.79 -10.82
CA VAL A 14 15.37 -32.06 -9.71
C VAL A 14 15.16 -30.55 -9.84
N ILE A 15 15.16 -30.02 -11.06
CA ILE A 15 14.95 -28.58 -11.31
C ILE A 15 13.46 -28.18 -11.24
N ALA A 16 12.55 -29.11 -11.53
CA ALA A 16 11.10 -28.86 -11.50
C ALA A 16 10.48 -28.92 -10.10
N ALA A 17 11.15 -29.54 -9.12
CA ALA A 17 10.63 -29.75 -7.76
C ALA A 17 10.83 -28.58 -6.79
N GLY A 18 11.25 -27.39 -7.25
CA GLY A 18 11.74 -26.34 -6.37
C GLY A 18 11.38 -24.90 -6.75
N LYS A 19 10.20 -24.68 -7.33
CA LYS A 19 9.58 -23.34 -7.30
C LYS A 19 8.20 -23.46 -6.67
N ASP A 20 8.19 -23.75 -5.39
CA ASP A 20 7.06 -23.33 -4.56
C ASP A 20 7.12 -21.81 -4.55
N VAL A 21 6.31 -21.19 -5.42
CA VAL A 21 6.08 -19.75 -5.34
C VAL A 21 5.20 -19.59 -4.11
N GLU A 22 5.84 -19.47 -2.94
CA GLU A 22 5.17 -19.11 -1.70
C GLU A 22 4.43 -17.81 -1.99
N THR A 23 3.11 -17.92 -2.16
CA THR A 23 2.26 -16.75 -2.25
C THR A 23 2.37 -16.07 -0.89
N PRO A 24 2.85 -14.82 -0.81
CA PRO A 24 2.95 -14.15 0.47
C PRO A 24 1.55 -14.13 1.09
N LEU A 25 1.44 -14.62 2.32
CA LEU A 25 0.18 -14.72 3.02
C LEU A 25 -0.34 -13.30 3.25
N LEU A 26 -1.27 -12.86 2.40
CA LEU A 26 -1.84 -11.52 2.45
C LEU A 26 -2.81 -11.45 3.63
N GLN A 27 -2.42 -10.77 4.70
CA GLN A 27 -3.31 -10.44 5.81
C GLN A 27 -4.03 -9.12 5.53
N ILE A 28 -5.35 -9.19 5.41
CA ILE A 28 -6.21 -8.00 5.28
C ILE A 28 -6.75 -7.66 6.66
N THR A 29 -6.56 -6.42 7.10
CA THR A 29 -7.16 -5.90 8.34
C THR A 29 -7.85 -4.58 8.08
N VAL A 30 -8.77 -4.23 8.97
CA VAL A 30 -9.50 -2.96 8.93
C VAL A 30 -8.90 -2.07 10.03
N PRO A 31 -8.23 -0.95 9.66
CA PRO A 31 -7.73 0.01 10.63
C PRO A 31 -8.88 0.75 11.31
N GLU A 32 -8.74 1.00 12.61
CA GLU A 32 -9.68 1.79 13.40
C GLU A 32 -9.11 3.19 13.62
N LYS A 33 -9.86 4.23 13.24
CA LYS A 33 -9.45 5.63 13.49
C LYS A 33 -9.80 6.00 14.93
N ILE A 34 -8.85 6.58 15.66
CA ILE A 34 -9.11 7.17 16.97
C ILE A 34 -9.43 8.66 16.76
N ASP A 35 -10.65 9.07 17.07
CA ASP A 35 -11.02 10.49 17.06
C ASP A 35 -10.49 11.17 18.34
N THR A 36 -9.64 12.18 18.17
CA THR A 36 -9.19 13.04 19.25
C THR A 36 -10.18 14.21 19.40
N ASN A 37 -10.62 14.48 20.63
CA ASN A 37 -11.55 15.58 20.96
C ASN A 37 -10.83 16.94 20.92
N ILE A 38 -10.25 17.28 19.77
CA ILE A 38 -9.61 18.59 19.54
C ILE A 38 -10.71 19.51 19.00
N GLN A 39 -11.06 20.53 19.80
CA GLN A 39 -12.10 21.51 19.52
C GLN A 39 -11.84 22.35 18.25
N ASP A 40 -10.62 22.30 17.71
CA ASP A 40 -10.23 22.93 16.45
C ASP A 40 -10.23 21.91 15.30
N ALA A 41 -11.34 21.87 14.56
CA ALA A 41 -11.56 20.99 13.41
C ALA A 41 -10.46 21.09 12.32
N LYS A 42 -9.67 22.18 12.29
CA LYS A 42 -8.56 22.36 11.35
C LYS A 42 -7.26 21.65 11.77
N GLU A 43 -6.98 21.55 13.07
CA GLU A 43 -5.78 20.84 13.58
C GLU A 43 -6.01 19.32 13.59
N ALA A 44 -7.23 18.89 13.91
CA ALA A 44 -7.64 17.49 13.87
C ALA A 44 -7.55 16.84 12.48
N GLU A 45 -7.53 17.62 11.40
CA GLU A 45 -7.30 17.11 10.04
C GLU A 45 -5.83 16.86 9.72
N THR A 46 -4.89 17.46 10.47
CA THR A 46 -3.45 17.40 10.15
C THR A 46 -2.78 16.21 10.81
N GLN A 47 -3.24 15.79 11.99
CA GLN A 47 -2.72 14.63 12.71
C GLN A 47 -3.84 13.63 12.97
N VAL A 48 -3.59 12.36 12.64
CA VAL A 48 -4.54 11.26 12.82
C VAL A 48 -3.87 10.07 13.45
N THR A 49 -4.62 9.36 14.29
CA THR A 49 -4.16 8.14 14.94
C THR A 49 -5.02 6.96 14.47
N TYR A 50 -4.35 5.88 14.05
CA TYR A 50 -5.01 4.64 13.68
C TYR A 50 -4.52 3.48 14.52
N VAL A 51 -5.39 2.51 14.80
CA VAL A 51 -5.00 1.22 15.33
C VAL A 51 -5.12 0.18 14.23
N VAL A 52 -4.03 -0.51 13.95
CA VAL A 52 -3.99 -1.64 13.01
C VAL A 52 -3.60 -2.91 13.75
N ARG A 53 -4.21 -4.04 13.39
CA ARG A 53 -3.83 -5.34 13.94
C ARG A 53 -3.00 -6.10 12.91
N ILE A 54 -1.76 -6.40 13.23
CA ILE A 54 -0.87 -7.18 12.37
C ILE A 54 -0.48 -8.43 13.16
N GLU A 55 -0.74 -9.61 12.58
CA GLU A 55 -0.48 -10.91 13.24
C GLU A 55 -1.08 -11.02 14.66
N GLY A 56 -2.27 -10.44 14.87
CA GLY A 56 -2.96 -10.45 16.17
C GLY A 56 -2.44 -9.42 17.19
N LYS A 57 -1.37 -8.69 16.90
CA LYS A 57 -0.85 -7.60 17.72
C LYS A 57 -1.39 -6.26 17.24
N ALA A 58 -1.84 -5.42 18.16
CA ALA A 58 -2.28 -4.07 17.86
C ALA A 58 -1.07 -3.12 17.80
N TYR A 59 -1.08 -2.23 16.80
CA TYR A 59 -0.10 -1.17 16.61
C TYR A 59 -0.82 0.16 16.46
N THR A 60 -0.28 1.19 17.11
CA THR A 60 -0.82 2.54 17.11
C THR A 60 -0.02 3.38 16.14
N LEU A 61 -0.62 3.76 15.02
CA LEU A 61 0.00 4.58 13.99
C LEU A 61 -0.25 6.04 14.29
N GLN A 62 0.81 6.81 14.52
CA GLN A 62 0.76 8.27 14.63
C GLN A 62 1.14 8.86 13.27
N LEU A 63 0.19 9.53 12.63
CA LEU A 63 0.33 9.92 11.24
C LEU A 63 0.00 11.40 11.04
N GLU A 64 0.76 12.06 10.17
CA GLU A 64 0.54 13.43 9.75
C GLU A 64 0.12 13.46 8.29
N LYS A 65 -0.87 14.30 7.98
CA LYS A 65 -1.39 14.50 6.63
C LYS A 65 -0.32 15.12 5.76
N GLN A 66 -0.02 14.46 4.66
CA GLN A 66 0.97 14.92 3.70
C GLN A 66 0.30 15.54 2.48
N SER A 67 0.79 16.69 2.06
CA SER A 67 0.32 17.42 0.88
C SER A 67 1.41 17.48 -0.18
N PHE A 68 1.70 16.35 -0.81
CA PHE A 68 2.82 16.25 -1.75
C PHE A 68 2.56 16.81 -3.14
N LEU A 69 1.29 16.99 -3.55
CA LEU A 69 0.94 17.37 -4.93
C LEU A 69 -0.05 18.52 -4.94
N HIS A 70 0.16 19.48 -5.85
CA HIS A 70 -0.81 20.53 -6.13
C HIS A 70 -2.08 19.90 -6.75
N PRO A 71 -3.30 20.36 -6.42
CA PRO A 71 -4.54 19.82 -7.00
C PRO A 71 -4.60 19.85 -8.54
N LEU A 72 -3.74 20.67 -9.15
CA LEU A 72 -3.58 20.81 -10.61
C LEU A 72 -2.37 20.03 -11.17
N PHE A 73 -1.85 19.03 -10.46
CA PHE A 73 -0.78 18.18 -10.97
C PHE A 73 -1.28 17.37 -12.17
N GLY A 74 -1.03 17.90 -13.36
CA GLY A 74 -1.47 17.33 -14.63
C GLY A 74 -0.52 16.22 -15.09
N THR A 75 -1.08 15.04 -15.31
CA THR A 75 -0.41 13.96 -16.05
C THR A 75 -0.96 13.94 -17.47
N TYR A 76 -0.18 13.51 -18.47
CA TYR A 76 -0.69 13.38 -19.83
C TYR A 76 -1.01 11.92 -20.10
N LEU A 77 -2.28 11.62 -20.39
CA LEU A 77 -2.69 10.29 -20.84
C LEU A 77 -2.72 10.27 -22.36
N ARG A 78 -2.20 9.19 -22.95
CA ARG A 78 -2.33 8.95 -24.38
C ARG A 78 -3.69 8.28 -24.63
N ASP A 79 -4.55 8.91 -25.41
CA ASP A 79 -5.80 8.29 -25.81
C ASP A 79 -5.57 7.15 -26.84
N LYS A 80 -6.64 6.44 -27.21
CA LYS A 80 -6.58 5.35 -28.19
C LYS A 80 -6.13 5.81 -29.59
N LEU A 81 -6.28 7.10 -29.88
CA LEU A 81 -5.90 7.72 -31.16
C LEU A 81 -4.46 8.26 -31.14
N GLY A 82 -3.79 8.18 -29.99
CA GLY A 82 -2.42 8.62 -29.80
C GLY A 82 -2.26 10.09 -29.37
N THR A 83 -3.35 10.82 -29.10
CA THR A 83 -3.28 12.21 -28.64
C THR A 83 -2.99 12.28 -27.14
N LEU A 84 -2.17 13.26 -26.73
CA LEU A 84 -1.88 13.54 -25.33
C LEU A 84 -2.99 14.42 -24.76
N GLN A 85 -3.82 13.86 -23.89
CA GLN A 85 -4.85 14.60 -23.17
C GLN A 85 -4.36 14.91 -21.75
N PRO A 86 -4.49 16.16 -21.28
CA PRO A 86 -4.20 16.50 -19.90
C PRO A 86 -5.21 15.79 -18.99
N TYR A 87 -4.70 14.86 -18.19
CA TYR A 87 -5.41 14.19 -17.13
C TYR A 87 -4.98 14.78 -15.80
N PHE A 88 -5.85 15.62 -15.25
CA PHE A 88 -5.76 15.99 -13.85
C PHE A 88 -6.31 14.82 -13.07
N SER A 89 -5.41 13.97 -12.58
CA SER A 89 -5.77 13.19 -11.40
C SER A 89 -6.13 14.22 -10.35
N LEU A 90 -7.39 14.26 -9.95
CA LEU A 90 -7.75 14.71 -8.61
C LEU A 90 -7.07 13.72 -7.65
N VAL A 91 -5.74 13.75 -7.61
CA VAL A 91 -4.97 13.17 -6.53
C VAL A 91 -5.56 13.89 -5.35
N LYS A 92 -6.38 13.16 -4.59
CA LYS A 92 -7.03 13.67 -3.42
C LYS A 92 -5.87 14.10 -2.52
N THR A 93 -5.54 15.37 -2.51
CA THR A 93 -4.42 16.00 -1.79
C THR A 93 -4.58 15.92 -0.28
N HIS A 94 -5.53 15.10 0.18
CA HIS A 94 -6.10 15.09 1.51
C HIS A 94 -6.25 13.67 2.09
N CYS A 95 -5.73 12.63 1.43
CA CYS A 95 -5.87 11.23 1.87
C CYS A 95 -4.54 10.46 2.01
N PHE A 96 -3.41 11.16 1.92
CA PHE A 96 -2.09 10.58 2.18
C PHE A 96 -1.58 11.04 3.54
N TYR A 97 -1.08 10.09 4.32
CA TYR A 97 -0.57 10.32 5.66
C TYR A 97 0.75 9.58 5.84
N GLN A 98 1.66 10.14 6.62
CA GLN A 98 2.97 9.54 6.91
C GLN A 98 3.31 9.72 8.38
N GLY A 99 4.02 8.76 8.96
CA GLY A 99 4.50 8.85 10.34
C GLY A 99 5.14 7.55 10.79
N HIS A 100 4.83 7.11 12.01
CA HIS A 100 5.47 5.95 12.63
C HIS A 100 4.49 5.19 13.54
N ALA A 101 4.82 3.94 13.86
CA ALA A 101 4.14 3.20 14.91
C ALA A 101 4.66 3.64 16.29
N ALA A 102 3.77 3.96 17.23
CA ALA A 102 4.14 4.39 18.57
C ALA A 102 4.97 3.33 19.32
N GLU A 103 4.69 2.06 19.06
CA GLU A 103 5.43 0.92 19.63
C GLU A 103 6.82 0.76 19.00
N ILE A 104 7.06 1.32 17.81
CA ILE A 104 8.34 1.26 17.08
C ILE A 104 8.66 2.64 16.48
N PRO A 105 9.16 3.61 17.27
CA PRO A 105 9.32 4.99 16.82
C PRO A 105 10.28 5.19 15.63
N VAL A 106 11.22 4.27 15.44
CA VAL A 106 12.17 4.27 14.31
C VAL A 106 11.56 3.77 12.99
N SER A 107 10.30 3.30 13.02
CA SER A 107 9.60 2.83 11.83
C SER A 107 9.15 3.99 10.95
N THR A 108 8.83 3.69 9.69
CA THR A 108 8.19 4.63 8.77
C THR A 108 6.94 3.97 8.21
N VAL A 109 5.81 4.67 8.33
CA VAL A 109 4.50 4.19 7.89
C VAL A 109 3.91 5.22 6.93
N THR A 110 3.41 4.74 5.80
CA THR A 110 2.66 5.53 4.82
C THR A 110 1.28 4.94 4.68
N LEU A 111 0.25 5.76 4.87
CA LEU A 111 -1.16 5.37 4.76
C LEU A 111 -1.84 6.18 3.65
N SER A 112 -2.58 5.47 2.79
CA SER A 112 -3.43 6.08 1.77
C SER A 112 -4.88 5.67 1.99
N THR A 113 -5.75 6.65 2.19
CA THR A 113 -7.21 6.46 2.28
C THR A 113 -7.93 6.87 0.99
N CYS A 114 -7.16 7.08 -0.08
CA CYS A 114 -7.65 7.64 -1.35
C CYS A 114 -8.62 6.71 -2.08
N SER A 115 -8.41 5.41 -1.86
CA SER A 115 -9.25 4.31 -2.29
C SER A 115 -9.93 3.76 -1.04
N GLY A 116 -11.04 4.37 -0.62
CA GLY A 116 -11.87 3.78 0.44
C GLY A 116 -12.19 2.33 0.07
N VAL A 117 -12.20 1.43 1.05
CA VAL A 117 -12.66 0.06 0.83
C VAL A 117 -14.07 0.12 0.22
N CYS A 118 -14.22 -0.41 -1.00
CA CYS A 118 -15.53 -0.58 -1.63
C CYS A 118 -16.38 -1.46 -0.71
N CYS A 119 -17.50 -0.93 -0.22
CA CYS A 119 -18.64 -1.73 0.19
C CYS A 119 -19.66 -1.65 -0.95
N SER A 120 -19.85 -2.78 -1.64
CA SER A 120 -21.03 -3.08 -2.45
C SER A 120 -21.43 -4.52 -2.20
#